data_AF-A0A9P6UUZ3-F1
#
_entry.id   AF-A0A9P6UUZ3-F1
#
_cell.length_a   1.000
_cell.length_b   1.000
_cell.length_c   1.000
_cell.angle_alpha   90.00
_cell.angle_beta   90.00
_cell.angle_gamma   90.00
#
_symmetry.space_group_name_H-M   'P 1'
#
loop_
_entity.id
_entity.type
_entity.pdbx_description
1 polymer ?
#
loop_
_entity_poly.entity_id
_entity_poly.type
_entity_poly.pdbx_seq_one_letter_code
_entity_poly.pdbx_strand_id
1 'polypeptide(L)'
;MFTSCHPALKNGLRNPIRFSNLLVRDISGIATPSDKNKALAAKKAALKGVNGQKARKIRTSTTFNRPKTLKLARNPKYARKSVPHVPRLDQYKVLKAPLNTESAMKKIEENNTLVFLVDVKSNKRQIKDALKKMYDVTALKVNTLIRPDGNKKAYIKLTADVDALDVANKIGFI
;
A
#
# COMPACT_ATOMS: atom_id res chain seq x y z
N MET A 1 13.04 -26.26 16.95
CA MET A 1 13.95 -25.10 17.09
C MET A 1 13.07 -23.87 17.24
N PHE A 2 12.56 -23.52 18.42
CA PHE A 2 13.23 -22.76 19.48
C PHE A 2 14.11 -21.62 18.94
N THR A 3 13.52 -20.44 18.76
CA THR A 3 13.96 -19.21 19.45
C THR A 3 12.76 -18.30 19.69
N SER A 4 12.42 -18.21 20.97
CA SER A 4 11.59 -17.22 21.64
C SER A 4 12.30 -15.87 21.76
N CYS A 5 11.55 -14.87 22.27
CA CYS A 5 11.97 -13.55 22.77
C CYS A 5 12.07 -12.44 21.70
N HIS A 6 11.53 -11.24 21.87
CA HIS A 6 10.75 -10.60 22.94
C HIS A 6 10.08 -9.34 22.35
N PRO A 7 8.92 -8.88 22.86
CA PRO A 7 8.26 -7.66 22.40
C PRO A 7 8.82 -6.43 23.16
N ALA A 8 9.27 -5.41 22.45
CA ALA A 8 9.58 -4.12 23.06
C ALA A 8 8.30 -3.30 23.25
N LEU A 9 7.72 -3.41 24.45
CA LEU A 9 6.75 -2.47 24.99
C LEU A 9 7.44 -1.20 25.46
N LYS A 10 6.75 -0.07 25.19
CA LYS A 10 6.77 1.20 25.93
C LYS A 10 8.10 1.98 25.92
N ASN A 11 8.03 3.20 25.42
CA ASN A 11 8.40 4.37 26.20
C ASN A 11 7.61 5.58 25.67
N GLY A 12 6.51 5.88 26.35
CA GLY A 12 5.92 7.21 26.29
C GLY A 12 6.92 8.19 26.88
N LEU A 13 7.14 9.30 26.17
CA LEU A 13 7.87 10.45 26.67
C LEU A 13 7.11 11.00 27.89
N ARG A 14 7.43 10.45 29.07
CA ARG A 14 7.15 11.08 30.36
C ARG A 14 8.10 12.25 30.46
N ASN A 15 7.54 13.45 30.45
CA ASN A 15 8.25 14.66 30.82
C ASN A 15 8.99 14.42 32.14
N PRO A 16 10.30 14.72 32.24
CA PRO A 16 10.98 14.68 33.52
C PRO A 16 10.42 15.81 34.39
N ILE A 17 9.72 15.42 35.46
CA ILE A 17 9.48 16.31 36.60
C ILE A 17 10.86 16.57 37.21
N ARG A 18 11.49 17.69 36.84
CA ARG A 18 12.65 18.22 37.58
C ARG A 18 12.14 18.73 38.93
N PHE A 19 12.15 17.84 39.93
CA PHE A 19 12.36 18.26 41.31
C PHE A 19 13.85 18.59 41.45
N SER A 20 14.20 19.86 41.23
CA SER A 20 15.49 20.41 41.65
C SER A 20 15.23 21.47 42.71
N ASN A 21 15.45 21.05 43.95
CA ASN A 21 15.92 21.79 45.10
C ASN A 21 15.49 23.26 45.22
N LEU A 22 14.53 23.48 46.12
CA LEU A 22 14.53 24.65 46.99
C LEU A 22 15.89 24.68 47.73
N LEU A 23 16.83 25.45 47.19
CA LEU A 23 17.94 25.99 47.94
C LEU A 23 17.68 27.49 48.09
N VAL A 24 17.53 27.88 49.37
CA VAL A 24 17.72 29.20 49.98
C VAL A 24 17.74 30.37 49.00
N ARG A 25 16.66 31.14 49.02
CA ARG A 25 16.67 32.53 48.54
C ARG A 25 17.47 33.33 49.54
N ASP A 26 18.68 33.76 49.16
CA ASP A 26 19.33 34.89 49.81
C ASP A 26 18.44 36.12 49.59
N ILE A 27 17.88 36.61 50.70
CA ILE A 27 17.08 37.83 50.76
C ILE A 27 18.06 38.99 50.92
N SER A 28 18.66 39.43 49.82
CA SER A 28 19.27 40.75 49.74
C SER A 28 19.16 41.27 48.31
N GLY A 29 18.22 42.18 48.09
CA GLY A 29 18.11 42.93 46.84
C GLY A 29 16.92 42.55 45.96
N ILE A 30 15.69 42.52 46.50
CA ILE A 30 14.50 42.72 45.65
C ILE A 30 14.52 44.19 45.25
N ALA A 31 15.09 44.50 44.08
CA ALA A 31 14.93 45.82 43.49
C ALA A 31 13.42 46.07 43.31
N THR A 32 12.89 47.04 44.05
CA THR A 32 11.51 47.48 43.88
C THR A 32 11.37 47.97 42.44
N PRO A 33 10.37 47.50 41.67
CA PRO A 33 10.13 48.08 40.37
C PRO A 33 9.91 49.59 40.59
N SER A 34 10.66 50.44 39.86
CA SER A 34 10.55 51.88 40.04
C SER A 34 9.08 52.30 39.95
N ASP A 35 8.66 53.29 40.73
CA ASP A 35 7.24 53.63 40.80
C ASP A 35 6.69 54.08 39.44
N LYS A 36 7.57 54.55 38.54
CA LYS A 36 7.27 54.77 37.13
C LYS A 36 6.85 53.47 36.42
N ASN A 37 7.58 52.38 36.61
CA ASN A 37 7.25 51.07 36.02
C ASN A 37 5.98 50.46 36.63
N LYS A 38 5.75 50.62 37.94
CA LYS A 38 4.50 50.21 38.60
C LYS A 38 3.30 51.03 38.09
N ALA A 39 3.45 52.34 37.95
CA ALA A 39 2.42 53.23 37.43
C ALA A 39 2.11 52.92 35.95
N LEU A 40 3.13 52.67 35.12
CA LEU A 40 2.95 52.28 33.73
C LEU A 40 2.27 50.90 33.60
N ALA A 41 2.58 49.95 34.49
CA ALA A 41 1.91 48.65 34.55
C ALA A 41 0.44 48.76 35.00
N ALA A 42 0.16 49.57 36.04
CA ALA A 42 -1.19 49.85 36.52
C ALA A 42 -2.04 50.57 35.46
N LYS A 43 -1.45 51.56 34.76
CA LYS A 43 -2.10 52.25 33.63
C LYS A 43 -2.45 51.28 32.49
N LYS A 44 -1.51 50.38 32.12
CA LYS A 44 -1.75 49.33 31.11
C LYS A 44 -2.80 48.31 31.55
N ALA A 45 -2.85 47.98 32.85
CA ALA A 45 -3.83 47.06 33.42
C ALA A 45 -5.25 47.67 33.48
N ALA A 46 -5.36 48.95 33.88
CA ALA A 46 -6.61 49.70 33.89
C ALA A 46 -7.20 49.84 32.47
N LEU A 47 -6.37 50.13 31.47
CA LEU A 47 -6.78 50.21 30.06
C LEU A 47 -7.25 48.87 29.47
N LYS A 48 -6.66 47.74 29.88
CA LYS A 48 -7.10 46.41 29.44
C LYS A 48 -8.45 45.97 30.02
N GLY A 49 -8.90 46.59 31.12
CA GLY A 49 -10.15 46.26 31.80
C GLY A 49 -10.17 44.85 32.41
N VAL A 50 -11.21 44.56 33.19
CA VAL A 50 -11.36 43.32 34.00
C VAL A 50 -11.37 42.03 33.14
N ASN A 51 -11.72 42.15 31.84
CA ASN A 51 -11.82 41.03 30.90
C ASN A 51 -10.67 40.96 29.88
N GLY A 52 -9.65 41.83 29.97
CA GLY A 52 -8.62 41.99 28.94
C GLY A 52 -7.68 40.80 28.70
N GLN A 53 -7.74 39.77 29.56
CA GLN A 53 -6.95 38.54 29.45
C GLN A 53 -7.78 37.34 28.94
N LYS A 54 -9.05 37.53 28.54
CA LYS A 54 -9.91 36.44 28.08
C LYS A 54 -9.58 36.03 26.65
N ALA A 55 -8.77 34.98 26.51
CA ALA A 55 -8.53 34.34 25.22
C ALA A 55 -9.81 33.59 24.75
N ARG A 56 -10.50 34.12 23.73
CA ARG A 56 -11.64 33.45 23.09
C ARG A 56 -11.17 32.72 21.83
N LYS A 57 -11.70 31.53 21.56
CA LYS A 57 -11.51 30.87 20.28
C LYS A 57 -12.25 31.65 19.19
N ILE A 58 -11.51 32.42 18.40
CA ILE A 58 -12.06 33.22 17.29
C ILE A 58 -12.53 32.25 16.20
N ARG A 59 -13.79 32.37 15.80
CA ARG A 59 -14.38 31.65 14.66
C ARG A 59 -14.52 32.67 13.54
N THR A 60 -13.76 32.49 12.46
CA THR A 60 -13.75 33.42 11.32
C THR A 60 -14.89 33.14 10.32
N SER A 61 -15.45 31.93 10.33
CA SER A 61 -16.63 31.56 9.54
C SER A 61 -17.90 31.62 10.38
N THR A 62 -19.00 32.06 9.77
CA THR A 62 -20.36 31.98 10.35
C THR A 62 -20.91 30.54 10.34
N THR A 63 -20.42 29.71 9.41
CA THR A 63 -20.78 28.29 9.31
C THR A 63 -20.00 27.42 10.29
N PHE A 64 -20.71 26.52 10.97
CA PHE A 64 -20.10 25.52 11.86
C PHE A 64 -19.64 24.29 11.07
N ASN A 65 -18.34 24.05 11.05
CA ASN A 65 -17.74 22.87 10.41
C ASN A 65 -17.46 21.78 11.44
N ARG A 66 -17.84 20.53 11.13
CA ARG A 66 -17.53 19.40 11.99
C ARG A 66 -16.00 19.29 12.16
N PRO A 67 -15.46 19.29 13.39
CA PRO A 67 -14.03 19.11 13.58
C PRO A 67 -13.60 17.76 13.02
N LYS A 68 -12.38 17.70 12.50
CA LYS A 68 -11.79 16.43 12.08
C LYS A 68 -11.58 15.59 13.33
N THR A 69 -12.33 14.50 13.44
CA THR A 69 -12.22 13.55 14.53
C THR A 69 -11.30 12.41 14.14
N LEU A 70 -10.73 11.74 15.14
CA LEU A 70 -9.97 10.51 14.95
C LEU A 70 -10.91 9.42 14.40
N LYS A 71 -10.50 8.76 13.31
CA LYS A 71 -11.18 7.59 12.73
C LYS A 71 -10.30 6.36 12.94
N LEU A 72 -10.69 5.50 13.88
CA LEU A 72 -9.96 4.25 14.14
C LEU A 72 -10.12 3.28 12.96
N ALA A 73 -9.07 2.50 12.70
CA ALA A 73 -9.16 1.37 11.78
C ALA A 73 -10.10 0.29 12.34
N ARG A 74 -10.73 -0.49 11.46
CA ARG A 74 -11.61 -1.59 11.89
C ARG A 74 -10.79 -2.70 12.54
N ASN A 75 -11.07 -3.01 13.81
CA ASN A 75 -10.51 -4.15 14.53
C ASN A 75 -11.64 -5.15 14.88
N PRO A 76 -11.95 -6.12 14.00
CA PRO A 76 -13.06 -7.05 14.23
C PRO A 76 -12.71 -8.05 15.35
N LYS A 77 -13.66 -8.29 16.26
CA LYS A 77 -13.48 -9.22 17.40
C LYS A 77 -13.40 -10.69 16.96
N TYR A 78 -13.99 -11.03 15.83
CA TYR A 78 -14.02 -12.38 15.27
C TYR A 78 -13.92 -12.33 13.74
N ALA A 79 -13.37 -13.39 13.15
CA ALA A 79 -13.29 -13.51 11.69
C ALA A 79 -14.70 -13.73 11.10
N ARG A 80 -15.02 -13.05 9.99
CA ARG A 80 -16.32 -13.23 9.30
C ARG A 80 -16.44 -14.55 8.55
N LYS A 81 -15.31 -15.15 8.19
CA LYS A 81 -15.21 -16.44 7.51
C LYS A 81 -14.08 -17.22 8.19
N SER A 82 -14.30 -18.51 8.41
CA SER A 82 -13.28 -19.40 8.97
C SER A 82 -12.09 -19.55 8.04
N VAL A 83 -12.35 -19.70 6.72
CA VAL A 83 -11.32 -19.91 5.70
C VAL A 83 -11.39 -18.80 4.63
N PRO A 84 -10.26 -18.15 4.28
CA PRO A 84 -10.23 -17.19 3.20
C PRO A 84 -10.37 -17.87 1.82
N HIS A 85 -10.92 -17.15 0.85
CA HIS A 85 -11.02 -17.65 -0.51
C HIS A 85 -9.65 -17.59 -1.21
N VAL A 86 -9.16 -18.74 -1.69
CA VAL A 86 -7.89 -18.84 -2.44
C VAL A 86 -8.10 -18.58 -3.93
N PRO A 87 -7.10 -18.02 -4.65
CA PRO A 87 -7.22 -17.78 -6.09
C PRO A 87 -7.46 -19.09 -6.85
N ARG A 88 -8.58 -19.16 -7.59
CA ARG A 88 -9.00 -20.35 -8.36
C ARG A 88 -8.46 -20.38 -9.80
N LEU A 89 -7.55 -19.46 -10.14
CA LEU A 89 -6.99 -19.29 -11.48
C LEU A 89 -5.50 -19.60 -11.39
N ASP A 90 -5.21 -20.89 -11.44
CA ASP A 90 -3.89 -21.49 -11.46
C ASP A 90 -3.35 -21.60 -12.90
N GLN A 91 -2.09 -22.00 -13.02
CA GLN A 91 -1.34 -22.04 -14.27
C GLN A 91 -1.99 -23.00 -15.27
N TYR A 92 -2.42 -24.17 -14.81
CA TYR A 92 -3.10 -25.20 -15.59
C TYR A 92 -4.46 -24.74 -16.11
N LYS A 93 -5.18 -23.90 -15.36
CA LYS A 93 -6.44 -23.34 -15.82
C LYS A 93 -6.27 -22.17 -16.76
N VAL A 94 -5.18 -21.41 -16.61
CA VAL A 94 -4.83 -20.32 -17.53
C VAL A 94 -4.54 -20.90 -18.91
N LEU A 95 -3.61 -21.85 -19.03
CA LEU A 95 -3.22 -22.48 -20.28
C LEU A 95 -4.00 -23.79 -20.48
N LYS A 96 -5.03 -23.76 -21.33
CA LYS A 96 -5.93 -24.92 -21.48
C LYS A 96 -5.38 -25.95 -22.46
N ALA A 97 -5.04 -25.53 -23.67
CA ALA A 97 -4.55 -26.41 -24.72
C ALA A 97 -3.70 -25.63 -25.74
N PRO A 98 -2.68 -26.25 -26.35
CA PRO A 98 -2.06 -25.70 -27.55
C PRO A 98 -3.05 -25.74 -28.72
N LEU A 99 -2.82 -24.93 -29.75
CA LEU A 99 -3.66 -24.90 -30.95
C LEU A 99 -2.87 -25.39 -32.15
N ASN A 100 -3.35 -26.48 -32.77
CA ASN A 100 -2.67 -27.25 -33.81
C ASN A 100 -3.22 -27.01 -35.24
N THR A 101 -3.93 -25.90 -35.47
CA THR A 101 -4.40 -25.56 -36.83
C THR A 101 -3.22 -25.18 -37.73
N GLU A 102 -3.35 -25.38 -39.03
CA GLU A 102 -2.33 -24.99 -40.03
C GLU A 102 -1.83 -23.54 -39.86
N SER A 103 -2.75 -22.60 -39.63
CA SER A 103 -2.40 -21.19 -39.41
C SER A 103 -1.54 -20.96 -38.16
N ALA A 104 -1.66 -21.82 -37.16
CA ALA A 104 -0.87 -21.77 -35.93
C ALA A 104 0.48 -22.45 -36.10
N MET A 105 0.55 -23.56 -36.85
CA MET A 105 1.81 -24.24 -37.18
C MET A 105 2.74 -23.29 -37.96
N LYS A 106 2.21 -22.58 -38.96
CA LYS A 106 2.95 -21.53 -39.69
C LYS A 106 3.49 -20.43 -38.77
N LYS A 107 2.77 -20.10 -37.69
CA LYS A 107 3.19 -19.10 -36.71
C LYS A 107 4.29 -19.59 -35.76
N ILE A 108 4.36 -20.89 -35.50
CA ILE A 108 5.44 -21.51 -34.74
C ILE A 108 6.74 -21.46 -35.57
N GLU A 109 6.66 -21.85 -36.84
CA GLU A 109 7.80 -21.90 -37.76
C GLU A 109 8.35 -20.52 -38.13
N GLU A 110 7.51 -19.61 -38.63
CA GLU A 110 7.99 -18.35 -39.23
C GLU A 110 8.32 -17.27 -38.19
N ASN A 111 7.56 -17.22 -37.10
CA ASN A 111 7.51 -16.05 -36.22
C ASN A 111 8.00 -16.32 -34.79
N ASN A 112 8.41 -17.55 -34.49
CA ASN A 112 8.73 -18.04 -33.14
C ASN A 112 7.60 -17.69 -32.14
N THR A 113 6.38 -18.08 -32.48
CA THR A 113 5.19 -17.82 -31.66
C THR A 113 4.40 -19.07 -31.34
N LEU A 114 4.14 -19.29 -30.04
CA LEU A 114 3.24 -20.34 -29.57
C LEU A 114 1.79 -19.85 -29.57
N VAL A 115 0.87 -20.72 -29.97
CA VAL A 115 -0.57 -20.41 -29.99
C VAL A 115 -1.31 -21.31 -29.01
N PHE A 116 -1.94 -20.71 -28.01
CA PHE A 116 -2.71 -21.43 -27.00
C PHE A 116 -4.19 -21.04 -26.98
N LEU A 117 -5.03 -22.00 -26.62
CA LEU A 117 -6.34 -21.81 -26.00
C LEU A 117 -6.14 -21.48 -24.52
N VAL A 118 -6.76 -20.38 -24.09
CA VAL A 118 -6.58 -19.81 -22.76
C VAL A 118 -7.94 -19.48 -22.16
N ASP A 119 -8.03 -19.42 -20.83
CA ASP A 119 -9.24 -18.96 -20.15
C ASP A 119 -9.64 -17.50 -20.49
N VAL A 120 -10.94 -17.24 -20.60
CA VAL A 120 -11.49 -15.92 -20.92
C VAL A 120 -11.20 -14.90 -19.83
N LYS A 121 -11.01 -15.33 -18.57
CA LYS A 121 -10.71 -14.41 -17.46
C LYS A 121 -9.22 -14.08 -17.32
N SER A 122 -8.33 -14.75 -18.06
CA SER A 122 -6.89 -14.55 -17.90
C SER A 122 -6.39 -13.23 -18.50
N ASN A 123 -5.44 -12.59 -17.84
CA ASN A 123 -4.76 -11.40 -18.34
C ASN A 123 -3.44 -11.77 -19.02
N LYS A 124 -2.94 -10.92 -19.91
CA LYS A 124 -1.66 -11.13 -20.62
C LYS A 124 -0.49 -11.41 -19.67
N ARG A 125 -0.45 -10.76 -18.50
CA ARG A 125 0.57 -10.98 -17.46
C ARG A 125 0.51 -12.39 -16.89
N GLN A 126 -0.70 -12.87 -16.56
CA GLN A 126 -0.91 -14.21 -16.04
C GLN A 126 -0.53 -15.29 -17.06
N ILE A 127 -0.79 -15.05 -18.35
CA ILE A 127 -0.39 -15.98 -19.43
C ILE A 127 1.13 -16.08 -19.51
N LYS A 128 1.85 -14.94 -19.44
CA LYS A 128 3.32 -14.94 -19.41
C LYS A 128 3.86 -15.71 -18.20
N ASP A 129 3.29 -15.45 -17.02
CA ASP A 129 3.73 -16.10 -15.78
C ASP A 129 3.42 -17.60 -15.78
N ALA A 130 2.29 -18.01 -16.35
CA ALA A 130 1.92 -19.42 -16.47
C ALA A 130 2.86 -20.17 -17.41
N LEU A 131 3.20 -19.59 -18.57
CA LEU A 131 4.14 -20.20 -19.51
C LEU A 131 5.53 -20.36 -18.91
N LYS A 132 6.01 -19.33 -18.21
CA LYS A 132 7.31 -19.38 -17.54
C LYS A 132 7.35 -20.45 -16.46
N LYS A 133 6.25 -20.69 -15.74
CA LYS A 133 6.19 -21.69 -14.67
C LYS A 133 6.02 -23.13 -15.18
N MET A 134 5.32 -23.31 -16.30
CA MET A 134 5.01 -24.65 -16.81
C MET A 134 6.09 -25.20 -17.74
N TYR A 135 6.66 -24.34 -18.57
CA TYR A 135 7.56 -24.75 -19.65
C TYR A 135 8.92 -24.04 -19.59
N ASP A 136 9.17 -23.24 -18.55
CA ASP A 136 10.38 -22.43 -18.36
C ASP A 136 10.70 -21.47 -19.52
N VAL A 137 9.67 -21.09 -20.28
CA VAL A 137 9.83 -20.22 -21.46
C VAL A 137 9.50 -18.77 -21.13
N THR A 138 10.37 -17.86 -21.54
CA THR A 138 10.16 -16.42 -21.45
C THR A 138 9.47 -15.85 -22.69
N ALA A 139 8.33 -15.19 -22.48
CA ALA A 139 7.57 -14.55 -23.55
C ALA A 139 7.91 -13.05 -23.70
N LEU A 140 8.36 -12.64 -24.88
CA LEU A 140 8.53 -11.24 -25.27
C LEU A 140 7.20 -10.49 -25.24
N LYS A 141 6.20 -11.00 -25.96
CA LYS A 141 4.90 -10.34 -26.13
C LYS A 141 3.79 -11.38 -26.18
N VAL A 142 2.64 -11.02 -25.60
CA VAL A 142 1.41 -11.83 -25.67
C VAL A 142 0.30 -11.00 -26.26
N ASN A 143 -0.27 -11.50 -27.36
CA ASN A 143 -1.46 -10.97 -28.00
C ASN A 143 -2.61 -11.93 -27.75
N THR A 144 -3.82 -11.42 -27.53
CA THR A 144 -4.99 -12.23 -27.21
C THR A 144 -6.19 -11.78 -28.02
N LEU A 145 -7.02 -12.72 -28.43
CA LEU A 145 -8.35 -12.47 -28.99
C LEU A 145 -9.36 -13.46 -28.38
N ILE A 146 -10.64 -13.13 -28.43
CA ILE A 146 -11.72 -14.06 -28.08
C ILE A 146 -12.19 -14.71 -29.37
N ARG A 147 -12.22 -16.04 -29.43
CA ARG A 147 -12.82 -16.78 -30.56
C ARG A 147 -14.36 -16.75 -30.44
N PRO A 148 -15.10 -16.89 -31.56
CA PRO A 148 -16.56 -17.02 -31.51
C PRO A 148 -17.02 -18.22 -30.66
N ASP A 149 -16.18 -19.26 -30.54
CA ASP A 149 -16.42 -20.44 -29.69
C ASP A 149 -16.41 -20.15 -28.18
N GLY A 150 -16.18 -18.90 -27.78
CA GLY A 150 -16.13 -18.48 -26.38
C GLY A 150 -14.80 -18.74 -25.67
N ASN A 151 -13.79 -19.26 -26.36
CA ASN A 151 -12.44 -19.46 -25.80
C ASN A 151 -11.46 -18.37 -26.23
N LYS A 152 -10.55 -17.96 -25.35
CA LYS A 152 -9.51 -16.98 -25.70
C LYS A 152 -8.37 -17.66 -26.48
N LYS A 153 -7.90 -17.04 -27.56
CA LYS A 153 -6.68 -17.41 -28.31
C LYS A 153 -5.56 -16.50 -27.84
N ALA A 154 -4.42 -17.05 -27.49
CA ALA A 154 -3.23 -16.28 -27.19
C ALA A 154 -2.13 -16.61 -28.20
N TYR A 155 -1.60 -15.57 -28.85
CA TYR A 155 -0.35 -15.63 -29.60
C TYR A 155 0.77 -15.14 -28.68
N ILE A 156 1.73 -16.00 -28.41
CA ILE A 156 2.83 -15.75 -27.47
C ILE A 156 4.12 -15.76 -28.26
N LYS A 157 4.76 -14.60 -28.41
CA LYS A 157 6.08 -14.49 -29.02
C LYS A 157 7.15 -14.79 -27.98
N LEU A 158 8.03 -15.74 -28.28
CA LEU A 158 9.14 -16.14 -27.42
C LEU A 158 10.35 -15.22 -27.61
N THR A 159 11.33 -15.30 -26.70
CA THR A 159 12.65 -14.71 -26.90
C THR A 159 13.42 -15.47 -27.98
N ALA A 160 14.42 -14.83 -28.59
CA ALA A 160 15.23 -15.46 -29.63
C ALA A 160 16.14 -16.58 -29.11
N ASP A 161 16.30 -16.69 -27.79
CA ASP A 161 17.14 -17.71 -27.14
C ASP A 161 16.50 -19.11 -27.15
N VAL A 162 15.18 -19.18 -27.37
CA VAL A 162 14.40 -20.42 -27.31
C VAL A 162 13.52 -20.53 -28.55
N ASP A 163 13.67 -21.64 -29.26
CA ASP A 163 12.87 -21.93 -30.44
C ASP A 163 11.51 -22.56 -30.08
N ALA A 164 10.44 -22.02 -30.65
CA ALA A 164 9.08 -22.49 -30.42
C ALA A 164 8.85 -23.92 -30.91
N LEU A 165 9.58 -24.36 -31.95
CA LEU A 165 9.50 -25.74 -32.47
C LEU A 165 9.97 -26.75 -31.41
N ASP A 166 11.11 -26.49 -30.77
CA ASP A 166 11.64 -27.36 -29.72
C ASP A 166 10.73 -27.41 -28.50
N VAL A 167 10.14 -26.27 -28.13
CA VAL A 167 9.16 -26.22 -27.05
C VAL A 167 7.90 -27.00 -27.41
N ALA A 168 7.42 -26.91 -28.67
CA ALA A 168 6.26 -27.67 -29.12
C ALA A 168 6.51 -29.18 -29.08
N ASN A 169 7.70 -29.64 -29.49
CA ASN A 169 8.13 -31.03 -29.39
C ASN A 169 8.13 -31.53 -27.93
N LYS A 170 8.63 -30.71 -27.00
CA LYS A 170 8.64 -31.03 -25.57
C LYS A 170 7.24 -31.16 -24.97
N ILE A 171 6.28 -30.37 -25.46
CA ILE A 171 4.89 -30.42 -25.01
C ILE A 171 4.13 -31.56 -25.70
N GLY A 172 4.57 -31.99 -26.89
CA GLY A 172 4.04 -33.14 -27.61
C GLY A 172 2.78 -32.85 -28.43
N PHE A 173 2.74 -31.72 -29.15
CA PHE A 173 1.62 -31.37 -30.03
C PHE A 173 2.02 -31.09 -31.48
N ILE A 174 3.23 -31.50 -31.86
CA ILE A 174 3.78 -31.47 -33.21
C ILE A 174 4.38 -32.83 -33.54
#